data_AF-A0A6I9NJB7-F1
#
_entry.id   AF-A0A6I9NJB7-F1
#
_cell.length_a   1.000
_cell.length_b   1.000
_cell.length_c   1.000
_cell.angle_alpha   90.00
_cell.angle_beta   90.00
_cell.angle_gamma   90.00
#
_symmetry.space_group_name_H-M   'P 1'
#
loop_
_entity.id
_entity.type
_entity.pdbx_description
1 polymer ?
#
loop_
_entity_poly.entity_id
_entity_poly.type
_entity_poly.pdbx_seq_one_letter_code
_entity_poly.pdbx_strand_id
1 'polypeptide(L)'
;MTPPVKAKQKKGKYLLSADFPLHLHREKSSPVGSWKTTTQLPCSYALQTKTTEVWQMQEQGTKMSVDSFLKTHNRVVQLRSLSATMCPIFLEVLLKNQPEGVQLSVQEHTEVDYKTRFKGRPELEGLQAKISH
;
A
#
# COMPACT_ATOMS: atom_id res chain seq x y z
N MET A 1 30.45 13.44 30.67
CA MET A 1 30.97 13.15 29.32
C MET A 1 30.27 11.90 28.81
N THR A 2 29.25 12.08 27.98
CA THR A 2 28.51 11.01 27.31
C THR A 2 28.91 10.98 25.83
N PRO A 3 29.10 9.81 25.21
CA PRO A 3 29.59 9.72 23.85
C PRO A 3 28.49 10.12 22.83
N PRO A 4 28.87 10.63 21.64
CA PRO A 4 27.90 10.99 20.61
C PRO A 4 27.35 9.72 19.94
N VAL A 5 26.04 9.54 19.98
CA VAL A 5 25.33 8.47 19.28
C VAL A 5 25.38 8.75 17.78
N LYS A 6 26.11 7.92 17.03
CA LYS A 6 26.13 7.96 15.56
C LYS A 6 24.76 7.54 15.03
N ALA A 7 24.02 8.49 14.46
CA ALA A 7 22.80 8.20 13.71
C ALA A 7 23.15 7.42 12.43
N LYS A 8 22.87 6.11 12.42
CA LYS A 8 22.92 5.29 11.21
C LYS A 8 21.68 5.58 10.36
N GLN A 9 21.91 6.21 9.22
CA GLN A 9 20.91 6.47 8.19
C GLN A 9 20.43 5.13 7.58
N LYS A 10 19.26 4.65 8.00
CA LYS A 10 18.59 3.48 7.41
C LYS A 10 17.73 3.96 6.25
N LYS A 11 17.98 3.43 5.05
CA LYS A 11 17.22 3.72 3.82
C LYS A 11 15.77 3.22 3.95
N GLY A 12 14.87 4.09 4.40
CA GLY A 12 13.43 3.81 4.45
C GLY A 12 12.82 3.71 3.05
N LYS A 13 12.02 2.66 2.82
CA LYS A 13 11.23 2.47 1.60
C LYS A 13 9.76 2.63 1.99
N TYR A 14 9.10 3.65 1.48
CA TYR A 14 7.70 3.96 1.79
C TYR A 14 6.77 3.35 0.73
N LEU A 15 5.64 2.80 1.19
CA LEU A 15 4.56 2.17 0.43
C LEU A 15 3.37 3.12 0.40
N LEU A 16 2.70 3.33 -0.72
CA LEU A 16 1.45 4.11 -0.77
C LEU A 16 0.30 3.29 -1.37
N SER A 17 -0.87 3.38 -0.74
CA SER A 17 -2.12 2.81 -1.25
C SER A 17 -3.04 3.92 -1.76
N ALA A 18 -3.24 4.03 -3.07
CA ALA A 18 -4.20 4.97 -3.66
C ALA A 18 -4.96 4.29 -4.80
N ASP A 19 -6.29 4.40 -4.78
CA ASP A 19 -7.15 4.00 -5.88
C ASP A 19 -7.28 5.17 -6.87
N PHE A 20 -6.68 5.02 -8.05
CA PHE A 20 -6.89 5.93 -9.18
C PHE A 20 -7.27 5.14 -10.45
N PRO A 21 -8.22 5.64 -11.26
CA PRO A 21 -8.51 5.10 -12.58
C PRO A 21 -7.35 5.43 -13.55
N LEU A 22 -6.79 4.39 -14.18
CA LEU A 22 -5.70 4.49 -15.15
C LEU A 22 -6.17 5.16 -16.45
N HIS A 23 -5.68 6.36 -16.74
CA HIS A 23 -5.45 6.84 -18.12
C HIS A 23 -4.05 7.47 -18.18
N LEU A 24 -3.08 6.68 -18.65
CA LEU A 24 -1.68 7.10 -18.79
C LEU A 24 -1.49 7.81 -20.14
N HIS A 25 -1.57 9.15 -20.16
CA HIS A 25 -1.17 9.93 -21.32
C HIS A 25 0.35 10.18 -21.28
N ARG A 26 1.06 9.74 -22.33
CA ARG A 26 2.50 9.95 -22.50
C ARG A 26 2.73 11.31 -23.16
N GLU A 27 3.00 12.33 -22.37
CA GLU A 27 3.32 13.66 -22.87
C GLU A 27 4.84 13.82 -23.10
N LYS A 28 5.21 14.34 -24.28
CA LYS A 28 6.60 14.54 -24.72
C LYS A 28 7.10 15.92 -24.28
N SER A 29 8.22 15.91 -23.54
CA SER A 29 9.30 16.92 -23.48
C SER A 29 8.98 18.41 -23.69
N SER A 30 9.18 19.23 -22.64
CA SER A 30 9.54 20.65 -22.77
C SER A 30 10.76 21.01 -21.90
N PRO A 31 11.54 22.07 -22.23
CA PRO A 31 12.88 22.28 -21.69
C PRO A 31 12.97 23.57 -20.86
N VAL A 32 12.52 23.59 -19.60
CA VAL A 32 12.91 24.61 -18.61
C VAL A 32 12.88 24.00 -17.21
N GLY A 33 13.99 24.09 -16.46
CA GLY A 33 14.00 23.99 -14.99
C GLY A 33 13.52 22.68 -14.36
N SER A 34 13.76 21.55 -15.03
CA SER A 34 13.24 20.24 -14.63
C SER A 34 13.98 19.68 -13.40
N TRP A 35 13.45 19.92 -12.21
CA TRP A 35 13.76 19.13 -11.00
C TRP A 35 13.21 17.70 -11.17
N LYS A 36 13.84 16.92 -12.05
CA LYS A 36 13.57 15.48 -12.18
C LYS A 36 14.27 14.75 -11.05
N THR A 37 13.71 14.84 -9.85
CA THR A 37 13.97 13.82 -8.83
C THR A 37 13.19 12.59 -9.28
N THR A 38 13.77 11.81 -10.22
CA THR A 38 13.19 10.57 -10.71
C THR A 38 13.16 9.57 -9.56
N THR A 39 12.13 9.63 -8.71
CA THR A 39 11.84 8.57 -7.76
C THR A 39 11.58 7.32 -8.59
N GLN A 40 12.50 6.36 -8.54
CA GLN A 40 12.30 5.10 -9.25
C GLN A 40 11.04 4.46 -8.66
N LEU A 41 10.08 4.18 -9.54
CA LEU A 41 8.83 3.51 -9.20
C LEU A 41 9.01 2.02 -9.53
N PRO A 42 9.68 1.23 -8.67
CA PRO A 42 10.05 -0.14 -8.99
C PRO A 42 8.87 -1.05 -9.32
N CYS A 43 7.67 -0.80 -8.76
CA CYS A 43 6.48 -1.63 -8.96
C CYS A 43 5.21 -0.90 -8.50
N SER A 44 4.19 -0.88 -9.37
CA SER A 44 2.79 -0.66 -9.01
C SER A 44 2.03 -1.96 -9.21
N TYR A 45 1.25 -2.41 -8.22
CA TYR A 45 0.51 -3.67 -8.32
C TYR A 45 -0.82 -3.63 -7.57
N ALA A 46 -1.68 -4.58 -7.89
CA ALA A 46 -2.94 -4.85 -7.22
C ALA A 46 -2.76 -5.92 -6.13
N LEU A 47 -3.36 -5.70 -4.96
CA LEU A 47 -3.63 -6.80 -4.04
C LEU A 47 -4.94 -7.50 -4.41
N GLN A 48 -5.12 -8.71 -3.89
CA GLN A 48 -6.35 -9.46 -4.06
C GLN A 48 -7.54 -8.65 -3.52
N THR A 49 -8.58 -8.52 -4.33
CA THR A 49 -9.84 -7.89 -3.93
C THR A 49 -10.45 -8.65 -2.77
N LYS A 50 -10.84 -7.92 -1.73
CA LYS A 50 -11.58 -8.47 -0.59
C LYS A 50 -13.07 -8.24 -0.84
N THR A 51 -13.87 -9.29 -0.76
CA THR A 51 -15.33 -9.18 -0.80
C THR A 51 -15.85 -9.32 0.63
N THR A 52 -16.60 -8.33 1.09
CA THR A 52 -17.21 -8.30 2.41
C THR A 52 -18.72 -8.34 2.25
N GLU A 53 -19.35 -9.30 2.93
CA GLU A 53 -20.79 -9.41 3.02
C GLU A 53 -21.32 -8.43 4.06
N VAL A 54 -22.26 -7.58 3.64
CA VAL A 54 -22.97 -6.67 4.52
C VAL A 54 -24.25 -7.35 4.95
N TRP A 55 -24.36 -7.54 6.26
CA TRP A 55 -25.50 -8.18 6.89
C TRP A 55 -26.40 -7.13 7.53
N GLN A 56 -27.69 -7.19 7.24
CA GLN A 56 -28.70 -6.32 7.80
C GLN A 56 -29.71 -7.14 8.61
N MET A 57 -30.06 -6.62 9.79
CA MET A 57 -31.12 -7.17 10.63
C MET A 57 -32.47 -6.81 10.05
N GLN A 58 -33.39 -7.77 9.99
CA GLN A 58 -34.74 -7.53 9.51
C GLN A 58 -35.52 -6.63 10.46
N GLU A 59 -36.43 -5.82 9.92
CA GLU A 59 -37.20 -4.81 10.67
C GLU A 59 -38.05 -5.43 11.80
N GLN A 60 -38.48 -6.69 11.64
CA GLN A 60 -39.19 -7.46 12.65
C GLN A 60 -38.46 -8.79 12.91
N GLY A 61 -37.92 -8.94 14.11
CA GLY A 61 -37.23 -10.16 14.58
C GLY A 61 -35.70 -10.05 14.62
N THR A 62 -35.02 -11.15 14.94
CA THR A 62 -33.55 -11.23 15.11
C THR A 62 -32.82 -11.87 13.93
N LYS A 63 -33.51 -12.05 12.81
CA LYS A 63 -32.95 -12.69 11.63
C LYS A 63 -32.04 -11.70 10.88
N MET A 64 -30.82 -12.15 10.59
CA MET A 64 -29.89 -11.44 9.72
C MET A 64 -30.08 -11.90 8.27
N SER A 65 -30.11 -10.98 7.33
CA SER A 65 -30.07 -11.25 5.89
C SER A 65 -28.89 -10.52 5.25
N VAL A 66 -28.31 -11.11 4.20
CA VAL A 66 -27.32 -10.41 3.38
C VAL A 66 -28.04 -9.31 2.61
N ASP A 67 -27.59 -8.08 2.82
CA ASP A 67 -28.06 -6.91 2.07
C ASP A 67 -27.24 -6.76 0.79
N SER A 68 -25.91 -6.79 0.91
CA SER A 68 -25.03 -6.48 -0.21
C SER A 68 -23.63 -7.08 -0.10
N PHE A 69 -22.90 -7.09 -1.21
CA PHE A 69 -21.50 -7.52 -1.30
C PHE A 69 -20.62 -6.33 -1.65
N LEU A 70 -19.82 -5.86 -0.69
CA LEU A 70 -18.84 -4.80 -0.91
C LEU A 70 -17.52 -5.38 -1.39
N LYS A 71 -16.99 -4.85 -2.49
CA LYS A 71 -15.68 -5.24 -3.02
C LYS A 71 -14.67 -4.13 -2.73
N THR A 72 -13.68 -4.44 -1.89
CA THR A 72 -12.57 -3.54 -1.58
C THR A 72 -11.39 -3.90 -2.47
N HIS A 73 -11.02 -2.97 -3.35
CA HIS A 73 -9.79 -3.04 -4.12
C HIS A 73 -8.67 -2.36 -3.35
N ASN A 74 -7.48 -2.92 -3.43
CA ASN A 74 -6.29 -2.32 -2.86
C ASN A 74 -5.21 -2.25 -3.94
N ARG A 75 -4.60 -1.08 -4.08
CA ARG A 75 -3.51 -0.81 -4.99
C ARG A 75 -2.31 -0.38 -4.20
N VAL A 76 -1.13 -0.79 -4.64
CA VAL A 76 0.11 -0.56 -3.91
C VAL A 76 1.15 -0.02 -4.85
N VAL A 77 1.67 1.15 -4.51
CA VAL A 77 2.78 1.80 -5.19
C VAL A 77 3.99 1.72 -4.27
N GLN A 78 5.03 1.01 -4.71
CA GLN A 78 6.30 0.95 -4.00
C GLN A 78 7.22 2.07 -4.48
N LEU A 79 7.70 2.90 -3.56
CA LEU A 79 8.73 3.90 -3.85
C LEU A 79 10.09 3.43 -3.34
N ARG A 80 11.14 3.68 -4.13
CA ARG A 80 12.52 3.45 -3.70
C ARG A 80 13.24 4.78 -3.52
N SER A 81 14.01 4.86 -2.45
CA SER A 81 15.00 5.93 -2.23
C SER A 81 14.41 7.35 -2.24
N LEU A 82 13.27 7.55 -1.57
CA LEU A 82 12.71 8.89 -1.36
C LEU A 82 13.61 9.67 -0.38
N SER A 83 14.04 10.87 -0.74
CA SER A 83 14.89 11.66 0.14
C SER A 83 14.11 12.16 1.36
N ALA A 84 14.80 12.30 2.50
CA ALA A 84 14.18 12.78 3.74
C ALA A 84 13.58 14.19 3.59
N THR A 85 14.17 15.03 2.75
CA THR A 85 13.69 16.39 2.47
C THR A 85 12.48 16.41 1.53
N MET A 86 12.38 15.47 0.59
CA MET A 86 11.25 15.40 -0.35
C MET A 86 10.05 14.64 0.20
N CYS A 87 10.27 13.71 1.14
CA CYS A 87 9.21 12.92 1.77
C CYS A 87 8.04 13.76 2.32
N PRO A 88 8.27 14.79 3.17
CA PRO A 88 7.17 15.58 3.72
C PRO A 88 6.38 16.33 2.65
N ILE A 89 7.06 16.92 1.66
CA ILE A 89 6.43 17.66 0.55
C ILE A 89 5.56 16.71 -0.28
N PHE A 90 6.08 15.52 -0.58
CA PHE A 90 5.36 14.51 -1.35
C PHE A 90 4.09 14.02 -0.63
N LEU A 91 4.19 13.74 0.68
CA LEU A 91 3.05 13.32 1.48
C LEU A 91 1.99 14.42 1.59
N GLU A 92 2.42 15.67 1.74
CA GLU A 92 1.50 16.81 1.79
C GLU A 92 0.67 16.94 0.51
N VAL A 93 1.32 16.84 -0.66
CA VAL A 93 0.64 16.90 -1.95
C VAL A 93 -0.35 15.74 -2.10
N LEU A 94 0.04 14.52 -1.72
CA LEU A 94 -0.85 13.36 -1.82
C LEU A 94 -2.08 13.47 -0.93
N LEU A 95 -1.91 13.87 0.34
CA LEU A 95 -3.02 14.00 1.27
C LEU A 95 -3.98 15.12 0.84
N LYS A 96 -3.45 16.23 0.30
CA LYS A 96 -4.27 17.31 -0.27
C LYS A 96 -5.07 16.88 -1.50
N ASN A 97 -4.62 15.86 -2.21
CA ASN A 97 -5.27 15.34 -3.43
C ASN A 97 -5.94 13.98 -3.19
N GLN A 98 -6.18 13.58 -1.94
CA GLN A 98 -6.86 12.33 -1.63
C GLN A 98 -8.35 12.45 -1.99
N PRO A 99 -8.87 11.61 -2.91
CA PRO A 99 -10.29 11.63 -3.25
C PRO A 99 -11.14 11.04 -2.13
N GLU A 100 -12.43 11.39 -2.14
CA GLU A 100 -13.41 10.84 -1.20
C GLU A 100 -13.56 9.31 -1.35
N GLY A 101 -13.76 8.62 -0.24
CA GLY A 101 -13.95 7.16 -0.22
C GLY A 101 -12.67 6.34 -0.42
N VAL A 102 -11.52 6.96 -0.66
CA VAL A 102 -10.23 6.27 -0.76
C VAL A 102 -9.47 6.37 0.55
N GLN A 103 -8.93 5.25 1.02
CA GLN A 103 -8.07 5.21 2.19
C GLN A 103 -6.60 5.17 1.78
N LEU A 104 -5.87 6.26 2.05
CA LEU A 104 -4.42 6.33 1.87
C LEU A 104 -3.69 5.85 3.13
N SER A 105 -2.73 4.93 2.96
CA SER A 105 -1.81 4.48 4.01
C SER A 105 -0.38 4.51 3.52
N VAL A 106 0.53 4.99 4.38
CA VAL A 106 1.96 5.04 4.11
C VAL A 106 2.75 4.24 5.14
N GLN A 107 3.43 3.18 4.69
CA GLN A 107 4.12 2.23 5.57
C GLN A 107 5.49 1.81 5.00
N GLU A 108 6.38 1.33 5.86
CA GLU A 108 7.64 0.73 5.40
C GLU A 108 7.37 -0.64 4.78
N HIS A 109 7.97 -0.92 3.62
CA HIS A 109 7.78 -2.22 2.97
C HIS A 109 8.51 -3.35 3.72
N THR A 110 7.75 -4.35 4.17
CA THR A 110 8.27 -5.53 4.86
C THR A 110 8.20 -6.80 3.99
N GLU A 111 8.88 -7.86 4.43
CA GLU A 111 8.78 -9.19 3.78
C GLU A 111 7.37 -9.77 3.89
N VAL A 112 6.61 -9.42 4.94
CA VAL A 112 5.22 -9.84 5.11
C VAL A 112 4.36 -9.26 3.98
N ASP A 113 4.47 -7.96 3.72
CA ASP A 113 3.74 -7.29 2.62
C ASP A 113 4.09 -7.87 1.25
N TYR A 114 5.35 -8.27 1.09
CA TYR A 114 5.80 -8.97 -0.12
C TYR A 114 5.07 -10.30 -0.28
N LYS A 115 5.01 -11.10 0.79
CA LYS A 115 4.41 -12.44 0.83
C LYS A 115 2.89 -12.43 0.66
N THR A 116 2.19 -11.40 1.15
CA THR A 116 0.71 -11.26 1.03
C THR A 116 0.20 -11.31 -0.42
N ARG A 117 1.07 -11.08 -1.41
CA ARG A 117 0.73 -11.12 -2.83
C ARG A 117 0.66 -12.53 -3.41
N PHE A 118 1.17 -13.51 -2.69
CA PHE A 118 1.26 -14.89 -3.16
C PHE A 118 0.18 -15.74 -2.49
N LYS A 119 -0.19 -16.83 -3.15
CA LYS A 119 -1.08 -17.84 -2.57
C LYS A 119 -0.40 -18.51 -1.37
N GLY A 120 -1.17 -18.82 -0.33
CA GLY A 120 -0.72 -19.66 0.78
C GLY A 120 -0.26 -21.03 0.30
N ARG A 121 0.63 -21.67 1.06
CA ARG A 121 1.20 -22.99 0.73
C ARG A 121 0.90 -23.97 1.87
N PRO A 122 -0.34 -24.48 1.96
CA PRO A 122 -0.79 -25.28 3.10
C PRO A 122 0.03 -26.56 3.29
N GLU A 123 0.51 -27.17 2.20
CA GLU A 123 1.39 -28.35 2.27
C GLU A 123 2.73 -28.03 2.94
N LEU A 124 3.34 -26.90 2.60
CA LEU A 124 4.61 -26.46 3.18
C LEU A 124 4.43 -26.09 4.65
N GLU A 125 3.34 -25.38 4.97
CA GLU A 125 2.97 -25.03 6.36
C GLU A 125 2.75 -26.29 7.20
N GLY A 126 2.06 -27.30 6.65
CA GLY A 126 1.86 -28.59 7.28
C GLY A 126 3.17 -29.39 7.49
N LEU A 127 4.11 -29.32 6.54
CA LEU A 127 5.44 -29.91 6.70
C LEU A 127 6.27 -29.19 7.77
N GLN A 128 6.23 -27.86 7.80
CA GLN A 128 6.91 -27.06 8.83
C GLN A 128 6.38 -27.39 10.23
N ALA A 129 5.06 -27.54 10.38
CA ALA A 129 4.45 -27.93 11.66
C ALA A 129 4.96 -29.29 12.15
N LYS A 130 5.18 -30.26 11.26
CA LYS A 130 5.68 -31.61 11.60
C LYS A 130 7.16 -31.62 11.99
N ILE A 131 7.98 -30.73 11.41
CA ILE A 131 9.42 -30.61 11.71
C ILE A 131 9.66 -29.84 13.01
N SER A 132 8.70 -28.99 13.40
CA SER A 132 8.79 -28.15 14.60
C SER A 132 8.39 -28.88 15.90
N HIS A 133 8.12 -30.19 15.81
CA HIS A 133 7.78 -31.10 16.89
C HIS A 133 8.88 -32.15 17.04
#